data_AF-A0A2N6FF52-F1
#
_entry.id   AF-A0A2N6FF52-F1
#
_cell.length_a   1.000
_cell.length_b   1.000
_cell.length_c   1.000
_cell.angle_alpha   90.00
_cell.angle_beta   90.00
_cell.angle_gamma   90.00
#
_symmetry.space_group_name_H-M   'P 1'
#
loop_
_entity.id
_entity.type
_entity.pdbx_description
1 polymer ?
#
loop_
_entity_poly.entity_id
_entity_poly.type
_entity_poly.pdbx_seq_one_letter_code
_entity_poly.pdbx_strand_id
1 'polypeptide(L)'
;MVLPQYQEFLENNASSRHALLTTILAYHLYEWVHGGKKFSRCSEDEFRSLYPSDIEICSIMKVAGHLTNGTKHFGNKDTKTRTQTGFISAFSDAFARPLNIILSDGNEVSADVFLGKLIEFWKRKL
;
A
#
# COMPACT_ATOMS: atom_id res chain seq x y z
N MET A 1 -5.72 -11.66 -8.63
CA MET A 1 -4.37 -11.76 -8.02
C MET A 1 -4.18 -10.87 -6.79
N VAL A 2 -4.61 -9.60 -6.80
CA VAL A 2 -4.48 -8.72 -5.62
C VAL A 2 -5.34 -9.17 -4.43
N LEU A 3 -6.58 -9.63 -4.68
CA LEU A 3 -7.51 -10.06 -3.61
C LEU A 3 -7.02 -11.29 -2.82
N PRO A 4 -6.54 -12.39 -3.46
CA PRO A 4 -5.91 -13.48 -2.73
C PRO A 4 -4.71 -13.05 -1.87
N GLN A 5 -3.86 -12.15 -2.38
CA GLN A 5 -2.69 -11.68 -1.63
C GLN A 5 -3.08 -10.85 -0.39
N TYR A 6 -4.13 -10.03 -0.51
CA TYR A 6 -4.67 -9.29 0.63
C TYR A 6 -5.32 -10.21 1.66
N GLN A 7 -5.95 -11.29 1.22
CA GLN A 7 -6.48 -12.33 2.13
C GLN A 7 -5.34 -12.99 2.92
N GLU A 8 -4.24 -13.35 2.27
CA GLU A 8 -3.04 -13.86 2.95
C GLU A 8 -2.46 -12.85 3.94
N PHE A 9 -2.52 -11.55 3.65
CA PHE A 9 -2.11 -10.51 4.59
C PHE A 9 -2.96 -10.50 5.87
N LEU A 10 -4.28 -10.63 5.72
CA LEU A 10 -5.20 -10.72 6.86
C LEU A 10 -5.00 -12.01 7.67
N GLU A 11 -4.78 -13.13 6.99
CA GLU A 11 -4.59 -14.45 7.62
C GLU A 11 -3.22 -14.61 8.30
N ASN A 12 -2.20 -13.84 7.88
CA ASN A 12 -0.85 -13.87 8.45
C ASN A 12 -0.57 -12.69 9.40
N ASN A 13 -1.56 -12.27 10.20
CA ASN A 13 -1.44 -11.26 11.24
C ASN A 13 -0.76 -9.96 10.77
N ALA A 14 -1.20 -9.41 9.63
CA ALA A 14 -0.68 -8.16 9.08
C ALA A 14 0.84 -8.18 8.84
N SER A 15 1.39 -9.35 8.50
CA SER A 15 2.81 -9.55 8.22
C SER A 15 3.36 -8.52 7.22
N SER A 16 4.49 -7.89 7.58
CA SER A 16 5.12 -6.85 6.76
C SER A 16 5.48 -7.33 5.34
N ARG A 17 5.78 -8.62 5.17
CA ARG A 17 6.02 -9.22 3.85
C ARG A 17 4.76 -9.17 2.99
N HIS A 18 3.65 -9.66 3.52
CA HIS A 18 2.37 -9.70 2.78
C HIS A 18 1.84 -8.28 2.54
N ALA A 19 2.08 -7.34 3.47
CA ALA A 19 1.76 -5.93 3.29
C ALA A 19 2.48 -5.31 2.07
N LEU A 20 3.80 -5.55 1.98
CA LEU A 20 4.63 -5.06 0.87
C LEU A 20 4.24 -5.72 -0.45
N LEU A 21 4.04 -7.04 -0.47
CA LEU A 21 3.61 -7.75 -1.69
C LEU A 21 2.25 -7.25 -2.18
N THR A 22 1.29 -7.08 -1.27
CA THR A 22 -0.04 -6.53 -1.60
C THR A 22 0.09 -5.11 -2.16
N THR A 23 0.93 -4.27 -1.56
CA THR A 23 1.20 -2.91 -2.04
C THR A 23 1.76 -2.91 -3.46
N ILE A 24 2.77 -3.76 -3.72
CA ILE A 24 3.42 -3.88 -5.04
C ILE A 24 2.43 -4.34 -6.10
N LEU A 25 1.64 -5.38 -5.80
CA LEU A 25 0.64 -5.90 -6.72
C LEU A 25 -0.47 -4.89 -7.00
N ALA A 26 -0.99 -4.23 -5.97
CA ALA A 26 -2.03 -3.21 -6.12
C ALA A 26 -1.54 -1.97 -6.88
N TYR A 27 -0.28 -1.58 -6.70
CA TYR A 27 0.35 -0.51 -7.49
C TYR A 27 0.45 -0.89 -8.98
N HIS A 28 0.97 -2.09 -9.27
CA HIS A 28 1.13 -2.54 -10.66
C HIS A 28 -0.18 -2.96 -11.34
N LEU A 29 -1.24 -3.25 -10.58
CA LEU A 29 -2.57 -3.51 -11.13
C LEU A 29 -3.07 -2.32 -11.96
N TYR A 30 -2.69 -1.09 -11.61
CA TYR A 30 -2.98 0.08 -12.43
C TYR A 30 -2.46 -0.07 -13.86
N GLU A 31 -1.23 -0.56 -14.02
CA GLU A 31 -0.61 -0.74 -15.33
C GLU A 31 -1.39 -1.77 -16.14
N TRP A 32 -1.89 -2.84 -15.51
CA TRP A 32 -2.68 -3.85 -16.20
C TRP A 32 -4.05 -3.33 -16.66
N VAL A 33 -4.75 -2.61 -15.79
CA VAL A 33 -6.08 -2.04 -16.12
C VAL A 33 -5.98 -0.99 -17.23
N HIS A 34 -4.87 -0.26 -17.31
CA HIS A 34 -4.66 0.82 -18.29
C HIS A 34 -3.73 0.41 -19.45
N GLY A 35 -3.73 -0.86 -19.84
CA GLY A 35 -3.05 -1.32 -21.06
C GLY A 35 -1.53 -1.09 -21.08
N GLY A 36 -0.88 -1.18 -19.93
CA GLY A 36 0.56 -0.98 -19.74
C GLY A 36 0.99 0.45 -19.39
N LYS A 37 0.06 1.41 -19.26
CA LYS A 37 0.41 2.78 -18.83
C LYS A 37 0.83 2.78 -17.36
N LYS A 38 2.09 3.16 -17.10
CA LYS A 38 2.65 3.26 -15.74
C LYS A 38 1.95 4.37 -14.94
N PHE A 39 1.60 4.09 -13.69
CA PHE A 39 1.05 5.12 -12.80
C PHE A 39 2.02 6.28 -12.58
N SER A 40 3.33 6.00 -12.51
CA SER A 40 4.37 7.05 -12.36
C SER A 40 4.43 8.06 -13.51
N ARG A 41 3.79 7.76 -14.65
CA ARG A 41 3.65 8.67 -15.80
C ARG A 41 2.27 9.30 -15.89
N CYS A 42 1.38 9.01 -14.95
CA CYS A 42 0.05 9.59 -14.89
C CYS A 42 0.09 10.87 -14.07
N SER A 43 -0.39 11.98 -14.64
CA SER A 43 -0.56 13.21 -13.86
C SER A 43 -1.73 13.07 -12.88
N GLU A 44 -1.75 13.90 -11.85
CA GLU A 44 -2.85 13.90 -10.91
C GLU A 44 -4.17 14.31 -11.57
N ASP A 45 -4.14 15.24 -12.52
CA ASP A 45 -5.32 15.66 -13.29
C ASP A 45 -5.84 14.54 -14.20
N GLU A 46 -4.93 13.78 -14.84
CA GLU A 46 -5.30 12.59 -15.61
C GLU A 46 -5.97 11.54 -14.70
N PHE A 47 -5.40 11.29 -13.51
CA PHE A 47 -6.00 10.35 -12.56
C PHE A 47 -7.38 10.80 -12.09
N ARG A 48 -7.53 12.08 -11.73
CA ARG A 48 -8.83 12.67 -11.32
C ARG A 48 -9.85 12.63 -12.45
N SER A 49 -9.42 12.74 -13.70
CA SER A 49 -10.31 12.61 -14.86
C SER A 49 -10.81 11.17 -15.02
N LEU A 50 -9.96 10.18 -14.76
CA LEU A 50 -10.33 8.76 -14.81
C LEU A 50 -11.14 8.31 -13.59
N TYR A 51 -10.87 8.88 -12.42
CA TYR A 51 -11.46 8.51 -11.13
C TYR A 51 -11.91 9.74 -10.33
N PRO A 52 -12.95 10.47 -10.79
CA PRO A 52 -13.35 11.74 -10.17
C PRO A 52 -13.85 11.62 -8.74
N SER A 53 -14.35 10.43 -8.35
CA SER A 53 -14.86 10.17 -7.00
C SER A 53 -13.80 9.65 -6.02
N ASP A 54 -12.58 9.36 -6.49
CA ASP A 54 -11.55 8.67 -5.72
C ASP A 54 -10.26 9.52 -5.60
N ILE A 55 -10.43 10.83 -5.36
CA ILE A 55 -9.33 11.82 -5.37
C ILE A 55 -8.20 11.45 -4.40
N GLU A 56 -8.55 10.98 -3.20
CA GLU A 56 -7.58 10.55 -2.18
C GLU A 56 -6.76 9.33 -2.61
N ILE A 57 -7.24 8.51 -3.55
CA ILE A 57 -6.51 7.31 -3.99
C ILE A 57 -5.27 7.69 -4.78
N CYS A 58 -5.25 8.86 -5.44
CA CYS A 58 -4.07 9.31 -6.18
C CYS A 58 -2.85 9.45 -5.26
N SER A 59 -3.01 10.05 -4.08
CA SER A 59 -1.91 10.20 -3.11
C SER A 59 -1.51 8.85 -2.51
N ILE A 60 -2.47 7.97 -2.22
CA ILE A 60 -2.22 6.61 -1.73
C ILE A 60 -1.43 5.79 -2.77
N MET A 61 -1.77 5.90 -4.05
CA MET A 61 -1.05 5.25 -5.15
C MET A 61 0.38 5.79 -5.33
N LYS A 62 0.60 7.10 -5.11
CA LYS A 62 1.96 7.68 -5.07
C LYS A 62 2.79 7.05 -3.95
N VAL A 63 2.23 6.94 -2.74
CA VAL A 63 2.87 6.26 -1.60
C VAL A 63 3.13 4.77 -1.90
N ALA A 64 2.18 4.07 -2.54
CA ALA A 64 2.37 2.69 -2.97
C ALA A 64 3.53 2.54 -3.97
N GLY A 65 3.64 3.47 -4.92
CA GLY A 65 4.77 3.55 -5.84
C GLY A 65 6.09 3.82 -5.14
N HIS A 66 6.09 4.69 -4.13
CA HIS A 66 7.25 4.96 -3.31
C HIS A 66 7.75 3.72 -2.55
N LEU A 67 6.84 2.98 -1.91
CA LEU A 67 7.15 1.73 -1.22
C LEU A 67 7.66 0.67 -2.20
N THR A 68 7.01 0.53 -3.35
CA THR A 68 7.40 -0.42 -4.41
C THR A 68 8.78 -0.13 -4.98
N ASN A 69 9.12 1.15 -5.19
CA ASN A 69 10.44 1.54 -5.68
C ASN A 69 11.50 1.45 -4.57
N GLY A 70 11.12 1.76 -3.33
CA GLY A 70 11.98 1.65 -2.15
C GLY A 70 12.46 0.23 -1.90
N THR A 71 11.59 -0.77 -2.05
CA THR A 71 11.96 -2.20 -1.92
C THR A 71 12.86 -2.69 -3.06
N LYS A 72 12.77 -2.08 -4.26
CA LYS A 72 13.57 -2.48 -5.44
C LYS A 72 14.94 -1.81 -5.51
N HIS A 73 15.01 -0.52 -5.14
CA HIS A 73 16.18 0.32 -5.40
C HIS A 73 16.85 0.86 -4.13
N PHE A 74 16.29 0.59 -2.94
CA PHE A 74 16.81 1.07 -1.64
C PHE A 74 17.04 2.60 -1.53
N GLY A 75 16.53 3.39 -2.49
CA GLY A 75 16.88 4.80 -2.66
C GLY A 75 15.78 5.80 -2.30
N ASN A 76 14.61 5.34 -1.82
CA ASN A 76 13.50 6.23 -1.56
C ASN A 76 13.61 6.88 -0.18
N LYS A 77 13.67 8.22 -0.14
CA LYS A 77 13.83 9.01 1.09
C LYS A 77 12.52 9.55 1.65
N ASP A 78 11.46 9.59 0.82
CA ASP A 78 10.23 10.32 1.12
C ASP A 78 9.17 9.46 1.82
N THR A 79 9.35 8.14 1.84
CA THR A 79 8.45 7.22 2.54
C THR A 79 9.28 6.15 3.21
N LYS A 80 9.12 6.04 4.53
CA LYS A 80 9.83 5.04 5.34
C LYS A 80 8.84 4.04 5.89
N THR A 81 9.31 2.85 6.23
CA THR A 81 8.51 1.88 6.96
C THR A 81 9.18 1.55 8.28
N ARG A 82 8.38 1.33 9.31
CA ARG A 82 8.87 0.97 10.64
C ARG A 82 7.98 -0.14 11.20
N THR A 83 8.59 -1.18 11.73
CA THR A 83 7.91 -2.15 12.58
C THR A 83 7.94 -1.64 14.02
N GLN A 84 6.83 -1.74 14.75
CA GLN A 84 6.86 -1.49 16.19
C GLN A 84 7.71 -2.57 16.88
N THR A 85 8.73 -2.13 17.62
CA THR A 85 9.56 -2.98 18.48
C THR A 85 9.06 -2.92 19.93
N GLY A 86 8.47 -4.02 20.40
CA GLY A 86 8.07 -4.22 21.80
C GLY A 86 7.20 -5.48 21.94
N PHE A 87 7.53 -6.36 22.89
CA PHE A 87 6.71 -7.51 23.27
C PHE A 87 6.63 -7.56 24.80
N ILE A 88 5.46 -7.91 25.33
CA ILE A 88 5.38 -8.60 26.62
C ILE A 88 4.82 -9.99 26.30
N SER A 89 5.51 -11.03 26.76
CA SER A 89 5.38 -12.45 26.37
C SER A 89 4.08 -13.15 26.78
N ALA A 90 3.02 -12.40 27.10
CA ALA A 90 1.80 -12.91 27.71
C ALA A 90 0.53 -12.73 26.86
N PHE A 91 0.62 -12.25 25.61
CA PHE A 91 -0.58 -12.01 24.79
C PHE A 91 -0.57 -12.78 23.47
N SER A 92 -1.76 -13.26 23.09
CA SER A 92 -2.06 -14.06 21.90
C SER A 92 -1.69 -13.38 20.58
N ASP A 93 -1.63 -14.17 19.50
CA ASP A 93 -1.32 -13.81 18.10
C ASP A 93 -2.01 -12.56 17.52
N ALA A 94 -3.04 -12.02 18.17
CA ALA A 94 -3.61 -10.70 17.90
C ALA A 94 -2.66 -9.50 18.20
N PHE A 95 -1.49 -9.73 18.81
CA PHE A 95 -0.42 -8.74 19.05
C PHE A 95 0.48 -8.55 17.81
N ALA A 96 -0.12 -8.29 16.66
CA ALA A 96 0.60 -8.05 15.41
C ALA A 96 1.58 -6.87 15.55
N ARG A 97 2.81 -7.03 15.02
CA ARG A 97 3.78 -5.93 14.85
C ARG A 97 3.31 -5.12 13.64
N PRO A 98 2.52 -4.04 13.80
CA PRO A 98 1.93 -3.38 12.65
C PRO A 98 3.06 -2.72 11.87
N LEU A 99 3.07 -2.92 10.55
CA LEU A 99 3.94 -2.15 9.68
C LEU A 99 3.35 -0.74 9.62
N ASN A 100 4.07 0.24 10.16
CA ASN A 100 3.71 1.65 9.98
C ASN A 100 4.42 2.20 8.76
N ILE A 101 3.69 2.99 7.97
CA ILE A 101 4.21 3.77 6.85
C ILE A 101 4.36 5.19 7.34
N ILE A 102 5.59 5.70 7.33
CA ILE A 102 5.92 7.08 7.68
C ILE A 102 5.93 7.87 6.37
N LEU A 103 5.01 8.82 6.26
CA LEU A 103 4.84 9.71 5.11
C LEU A 103 5.89 10.84 5.11
N SER A 104 5.98 11.58 4.01
CA SER A 104 6.97 12.65 3.82
C SER A 104 6.79 13.82 4.79
N ASP A 105 5.58 14.04 5.30
CA ASP A 105 5.25 15.05 6.31
C ASP A 105 5.51 14.58 7.74
N GLY A 106 5.99 13.34 7.92
CA GLY A 106 6.24 12.73 9.22
C GLY A 106 5.03 12.05 9.85
N ASN A 107 3.85 12.12 9.22
CA ASN A 107 2.67 11.40 9.70
C ASN A 107 2.84 9.89 9.53
N GLU A 108 2.33 9.13 10.51
CA GLU A 108 2.32 7.67 10.47
C GLU A 108 0.93 7.14 10.11
N VAL A 109 0.88 6.17 9.20
CA VAL A 109 -0.33 5.40 8.88
C VAL A 109 -0.06 3.90 9.01
N SER A 110 -0.98 3.17 9.63
CA SER A 110 -0.89 1.70 9.66
C SER A 110 -1.03 1.15 8.24
N ALA A 111 -0.20 0.16 7.89
CA ALA A 111 -0.31 -0.57 6.64
C ALA A 111 -1.69 -1.21 6.44
N ASP A 112 -2.39 -1.60 7.51
CA ASP A 112 -3.75 -2.14 7.44
C ASP A 112 -4.73 -1.13 6.85
N VAL A 113 -4.73 0.09 7.38
CA VAL A 113 -5.60 1.19 6.94
C VAL A 113 -5.24 1.61 5.52
N PHE A 114 -3.94 1.73 5.24
CA PHE A 114 -3.43 2.07 3.92
C PHE A 114 -3.85 1.04 2.86
N LEU A 115 -3.64 -0.25 3.13
CA LEU A 115 -4.01 -1.33 2.23
C LEU A 115 -5.52 -1.46 2.10
N GLY A 116 -6.28 -1.29 3.19
CA GLY A 116 -7.74 -1.31 3.16
C GLY A 116 -8.30 -0.34 2.12
N LYS A 117 -7.89 0.94 2.17
CA LYS A 117 -8.30 1.96 1.20
C LYS A 117 -7.93 1.58 -0.24
N LEU A 118 -6.71 1.09 -0.44
CA LEU A 118 -6.20 0.72 -1.76
C LEU A 118 -6.95 -0.48 -2.36
N ILE A 119 -7.26 -1.48 -1.53
CA ILE A 119 -7.99 -2.68 -1.94
C ILE A 119 -9.46 -2.39 -2.18
N GLU A 120 -10.10 -1.60 -1.32
CA GLU A 120 -11.49 -1.17 -1.53
C GLU A 120 -11.66 -0.42 -2.84
N PHE A 121 -10.70 0.45 -3.19
CA PHE A 121 -10.70 1.09 -4.50
C PHE A 121 -10.71 0.04 -5.63
N TRP A 122 -9.77 -0.91 -5.62
CA TRP A 122 -9.70 -1.93 -6.68
C TRP A 122 -10.92 -2.84 -6.72
N LYS A 123 -11.53 -3.16 -5.58
CA LYS A 123 -12.80 -3.92 -5.50
C LYS A 123 -13.99 -3.18 -6.14
N ARG A 124 -13.98 -1.85 -6.17
CA ARG A 124 -15.04 -1.06 -6.81
C ARG A 124 -14.85 -0.91 -8.32
N LYS A 125 -13.64 -1.12 -8.84
CA LYS A 125 -13.30 -0.87 -10.25
C LYS A 125 -13.12 -2.15 -11.08
N LEU A 126 -13.06 -3.31 -10.44
CA LEU A 126 -13.00 -4.64 -11.04
C LEU A 126 -14.24 -5.44 -10.66
#